data_AF-A0A7S2D164-F1
#
_entry.id   AF-A0A7S2D164-F1
#
_cell.length_a   1.000
_cell.length_b   1.000
_cell.length_c   1.000
_cell.angle_alpha   90.00
_cell.angle_beta   90.00
_cell.angle_gamma   90.00
#
_symmetry.space_group_name_H-M   'P 1'
#
loop_
_entity.id
_entity.type
_entity.pdbx_description
1 polymer ?
#
loop_
_entity_poly.entity_id
_entity_poly.type
_entity_poly.pdbx_seq_one_letter_code
_entity_poly.pdbx_strand_id
1 'polypeptide(L)'
;ARRRRLATTSFDSIETLRIKYGPVVDTHISALKRAGASVLHGIDGRSLSSQLSLLSRGPFDTIAFHFPHCGTDAGLHASIAQNRELLQRFLFDAAKPEVLAASGEVHITLVHRYPYTAWLNGVTRSPS
;
A
#
# COMPACT_ATOMS: atom_id res chain seq x y z
N ALA A 1 -13.23 18.36 19.46
CA ALA A 1 -12.49 17.13 19.09
C ALA A 1 -11.66 17.40 17.84
N ARG A 2 -10.36 17.12 17.84
CA ARG A 2 -9.49 17.27 16.65
C ARG A 2 -9.95 16.24 15.60
N ARG A 3 -10.41 16.67 14.43
CA ARG A 3 -10.75 15.76 13.32
C ARG A 3 -9.50 14.96 12.95
N ARG A 4 -9.59 13.62 13.00
CA ARG A 4 -8.53 12.73 12.53
C ARG A 4 -8.39 12.90 11.02
N ARG A 5 -7.16 13.09 10.54
CA ARG A 5 -6.86 13.14 9.11
C ARG A 5 -6.85 11.71 8.58
N LEU A 6 -7.74 11.41 7.65
CA LEU A 6 -7.79 10.13 6.95
C LEU A 6 -7.47 10.37 5.47
N ALA A 7 -6.54 9.60 4.93
CA ALA A 7 -6.26 9.55 3.50
C ALA A 7 -6.32 8.10 3.04
N THR A 8 -6.88 7.88 1.85
CA THR A 8 -6.91 6.57 1.20
C THR A 8 -6.27 6.71 -0.17
N THR A 9 -5.35 5.82 -0.49
CA THR A 9 -4.59 5.86 -1.74
C THR A 9 -4.80 4.57 -2.52
N SER A 10 -4.57 4.63 -3.83
CA SER A 10 -4.55 3.46 -4.71
C SER A 10 -3.52 3.67 -5.80
N PHE A 11 -2.92 2.58 -6.27
CA PHE A 11 -1.88 2.62 -7.31
C PHE A 11 -2.45 2.94 -8.68
N ASP A 12 -3.57 2.31 -9.05
CA ASP A 12 -4.24 2.55 -10.33
C ASP A 12 -4.84 3.96 -10.40
N SER A 13 -4.97 4.50 -11.61
CA SER A 13 -5.78 5.70 -11.86
C SER A 13 -7.27 5.42 -11.60
N ILE A 14 -8.05 6.47 -11.45
CA ILE A 14 -9.50 6.33 -11.30
C ILE A 14 -10.16 5.69 -12.53
N GLU A 15 -9.68 5.97 -13.75
CA GLU A 15 -10.22 5.30 -14.95
C GLU A 15 -9.93 3.80 -14.91
N THR A 16 -8.69 3.41 -14.60
CA THR A 16 -8.30 1.99 -14.51
C THR A 16 -9.10 1.26 -13.43
N LEU A 17 -9.34 1.87 -12.28
CA LEU A 17 -10.18 1.28 -11.24
C LEU A 17 -11.60 1.02 -11.74
N ARG A 18 -12.22 1.99 -12.42
CA ARG A 18 -13.57 1.85 -12.98
C ARG A 18 -13.63 0.76 -14.04
N ILE A 19 -12.59 0.60 -14.85
CA ILE A 19 -12.50 -0.50 -15.83
C ILE A 19 -12.41 -1.86 -15.11
N LYS A 20 -11.58 -1.98 -14.07
CA LYS A 20 -11.36 -3.25 -13.35
C LYS A 20 -12.56 -3.67 -12.49
N TYR A 21 -13.21 -2.72 -11.84
CA TYR A 21 -14.21 -3.02 -10.79
C TYR A 21 -15.60 -2.44 -11.08
N GLY A 22 -15.76 -1.68 -12.16
CA GLY A 22 -17.06 -1.15 -12.58
C GLY A 22 -17.63 -0.08 -11.64
N PRO A 23 -18.98 0.02 -11.55
CA PRO A 23 -19.66 1.13 -10.87
C PRO A 23 -19.50 1.13 -9.34
N VAL A 24 -19.06 0.02 -8.74
CA VAL A 24 -18.85 -0.07 -7.29
C VAL A 24 -17.76 0.91 -6.81
N VAL A 25 -16.82 1.27 -7.69
CA VAL A 25 -15.72 2.20 -7.40
C VAL A 25 -16.27 3.54 -6.94
N ASP A 26 -17.22 4.11 -7.68
CA ASP A 26 -17.79 5.43 -7.35
C ASP A 26 -18.60 5.40 -6.06
N THR A 27 -19.24 4.25 -5.76
CA THR A 27 -19.95 4.04 -4.49
C THR A 27 -18.99 4.05 -3.31
N HIS A 28 -17.86 3.32 -3.40
CA HIS A 28 -16.84 3.29 -2.35
C HIS A 28 -16.14 4.64 -2.17
N ILE A 29 -15.77 5.30 -3.26
CA ILE A 29 -15.15 6.63 -3.19
C ILE A 29 -16.09 7.63 -2.52
N SER A 30 -17.37 7.61 -2.88
CA SER A 30 -18.36 8.48 -2.27
C SER A 30 -18.53 8.21 -0.77
N ALA A 31 -18.52 6.94 -0.36
CA ALA A 31 -18.58 6.57 1.06
C ALA A 31 -17.34 7.05 1.84
N LEU A 32 -16.13 6.87 1.29
CA LEU A 32 -14.88 7.35 1.89
C LEU A 32 -14.85 8.88 2.04
N LYS A 33 -15.27 9.61 1.00
CA LYS A 33 -15.37 11.07 1.04
C LYS A 33 -16.40 11.55 2.06
N ARG A 34 -17.56 10.90 2.16
CA ARG A 34 -18.57 11.19 3.21
C ARG A 34 -18.03 10.93 4.62
N ALA A 35 -17.16 9.93 4.78
CA ALA A 35 -16.44 9.66 6.03
C ALA A 35 -15.31 10.67 6.32
N GLY A 36 -15.08 11.65 5.43
CA GLY A 36 -14.08 12.71 5.60
C GLY A 36 -12.67 12.32 5.14
N ALA A 37 -12.51 11.24 4.38
CA ALA A 37 -11.22 10.83 3.83
C ALA A 37 -10.83 11.65 2.58
N SER A 38 -9.55 12.00 2.47
CA SER A 38 -8.96 12.40 1.19
C SER A 38 -8.70 11.16 0.35
N VAL A 39 -9.35 11.03 -0.80
CA VAL A 39 -9.19 9.89 -1.71
C VAL A 39 -8.26 10.26 -2.86
N LEU A 40 -7.15 9.53 -2.99
CA LEU A 40 -6.11 9.74 -4.01
C LEU A 40 -5.91 8.47 -4.86
N HIS A 41 -5.53 8.66 -6.11
CA HIS A 41 -5.29 7.61 -7.11
C HIS A 41 -3.93 7.87 -7.78
N GLY A 42 -3.34 6.84 -8.39
CA GLY A 42 -2.01 6.98 -9.02
C GLY A 42 -0.84 7.08 -8.02
N ILE A 43 -1.01 6.61 -6.79
CA ILE A 43 0.01 6.70 -5.74
C ILE A 43 0.82 5.41 -5.69
N ASP A 44 2.12 5.52 -5.96
CA ASP A 44 3.09 4.44 -5.81
C ASP A 44 3.56 4.35 -4.35
N GLY A 45 3.24 3.22 -3.71
CA GLY A 45 3.67 2.95 -2.34
C GLY A 45 5.19 2.95 -2.16
N ARG A 46 5.97 2.87 -3.23
CA ARG A 46 7.45 2.92 -3.19
C ARG A 46 8.00 4.36 -3.15
N SER A 47 7.12 5.37 -3.26
CA SER A 47 7.50 6.79 -3.38
C SER A 47 6.51 7.71 -2.65
N LEU A 48 6.00 7.26 -1.50
CA LEU A 48 5.12 8.02 -0.61
C LEU A 48 5.66 9.41 -0.24
N SER A 49 6.94 9.57 0.03
CA SER A 49 7.52 10.81 0.53
C SER A 49 7.45 11.94 -0.50
N SER A 50 7.68 11.61 -1.77
CA SER A 50 7.50 12.56 -2.87
C SER A 50 6.02 12.77 -3.20
N GLN A 51 5.19 11.71 -3.19
CA GLN A 51 3.80 11.79 -3.65
C GLN A 51 2.79 12.27 -2.61
N LEU A 52 3.03 12.03 -1.31
CA LEU A 52 2.17 12.48 -0.21
C LEU A 52 2.52 13.88 0.30
N SER A 53 3.63 14.47 -0.18
CA SER A 53 3.96 15.89 0.04
C SER A 53 2.79 16.82 -0.33
N LEU A 54 1.99 16.41 -1.33
CA LEU A 54 0.77 17.07 -1.81
C LEU A 54 -0.35 17.17 -0.77
N LEU A 55 -0.32 16.35 0.29
CA LEU A 55 -1.32 16.40 1.34
C LEU A 55 -1.03 17.49 2.40
N SER A 56 0.14 18.13 2.36
CA SER A 56 0.54 19.36 3.09
C SER A 56 0.09 19.47 4.55
N ARG A 57 0.11 18.36 5.31
CA ARG A 57 -0.45 18.29 6.67
C ARG A 57 0.42 17.53 7.68
N GLY A 58 1.70 17.37 7.38
CA GLY A 58 2.68 16.66 8.20
C GLY A 58 2.62 15.14 8.06
N PRO A 59 3.40 14.41 8.88
CA PRO A 59 3.43 12.95 8.85
C PRO A 59 2.16 12.32 9.42
N PHE A 60 1.97 11.04 9.15
CA PHE A 60 0.89 10.22 9.67
C PHE A 60 1.30 9.49 10.96
N ASP A 61 0.34 9.29 11.86
CA ASP A 61 0.52 8.45 13.05
C ASP A 61 0.40 6.96 12.73
N THR A 62 -0.31 6.61 11.66
CA THR A 62 -0.53 5.22 11.23
C THR A 62 -0.64 5.14 9.72
N ILE A 63 0.05 4.18 9.13
CA ILE A 63 -0.06 3.83 7.71
C ILE A 63 -0.43 2.37 7.61
N ALA A 64 -1.51 2.06 6.89
CA ALA A 64 -1.94 0.69 6.62
C ALA A 64 -1.74 0.34 5.14
N PHE A 65 -1.07 -0.78 4.86
CA PHE A 65 -0.94 -1.32 3.51
C PHE A 65 -1.65 -2.68 3.43
N HIS A 66 -2.83 -2.69 2.81
CA HIS A 66 -3.67 -3.86 2.73
C HIS A 66 -3.35 -4.70 1.49
N PHE A 67 -2.91 -5.93 1.73
CA PHE A 67 -2.66 -6.95 0.71
C PHE A 67 -1.74 -6.48 -0.44
N PRO A 68 -0.61 -5.81 -0.15
CA PRO A 68 0.34 -5.43 -1.18
C PRO A 68 0.83 -6.67 -1.90
N HIS A 69 0.76 -6.63 -3.22
CA HIS A 69 1.34 -7.65 -4.06
C HIS A 69 1.78 -7.07 -5.39
N CYS A 70 2.89 -7.57 -5.89
CA CYS A 70 3.25 -7.48 -7.29
C CYS A 70 3.75 -8.84 -7.77
N GLY A 71 3.68 -9.06 -9.08
CA GLY A 71 4.06 -10.31 -9.71
C GLY A 71 4.42 -10.07 -11.16
N THR A 72 5.06 -11.06 -11.76
CA THR A 72 5.54 -11.01 -13.12
C THR A 72 5.28 -12.35 -13.81
N ASP A 73 5.10 -12.29 -15.13
CA ASP A 73 4.93 -13.47 -15.97
C ASP A 73 6.22 -14.32 -16.06
N ALA A 74 7.34 -13.83 -15.50
CA ALA A 74 8.59 -14.57 -15.37
C ALA A 74 8.58 -15.68 -14.29
N GLY A 75 7.44 -15.90 -13.63
CA GLY A 75 7.23 -17.03 -12.71
C GLY A 75 7.34 -16.69 -11.22
N LEU A 76 7.18 -17.73 -10.38
CA LEU A 76 7.01 -17.58 -8.93
C LEU A 76 8.23 -16.95 -8.24
N HIS A 77 9.45 -17.38 -8.57
CA HIS A 77 10.67 -16.84 -7.95
C HIS A 77 10.86 -15.36 -8.27
N ALA A 78 10.66 -14.96 -9.53
CA ALA A 78 10.74 -13.56 -9.94
C ALA A 78 9.65 -12.72 -9.27
N SER A 79 8.43 -13.26 -9.14
CA SER A 79 7.33 -12.59 -8.41
C SER A 79 7.63 -12.43 -6.92
N ILE A 80 8.24 -13.43 -6.27
CA ILE A 80 8.70 -13.33 -4.86
C ILE A 80 9.72 -12.20 -4.73
N ALA A 81 10.71 -12.14 -5.63
CA ALA A 81 11.75 -11.12 -5.58
C ALA A 81 11.16 -9.71 -5.74
N GLN A 82 10.28 -9.51 -6.72
CA GLN A 82 9.60 -8.23 -6.93
C GLN A 82 8.73 -7.84 -5.74
N ASN A 83 7.99 -8.79 -5.16
CA ASN A 83 7.15 -8.48 -3.99
C ASN A 83 7.98 -8.09 -2.77
N ARG A 84 9.12 -8.74 -2.55
CA ARG A 84 10.06 -8.37 -1.48
C ARG A 84 10.61 -6.96 -1.71
N GLU A 85 10.98 -6.64 -2.95
CA GLU A 85 11.43 -5.29 -3.30
C GLU A 85 10.33 -4.25 -3.06
N LEU A 86 9.08 -4.53 -3.46
CA LEU A 86 7.93 -3.67 -3.18
C LEU A 86 7.82 -3.34 -1.69
N LEU A 87 7.86 -4.37 -0.83
CA LEU A 87 7.75 -4.18 0.62
C LEU A 87 8.94 -3.42 1.20
N GLN A 88 10.17 -3.73 0.75
CA GLN A 88 11.37 -3.03 1.20
C GLN A 88 11.34 -1.55 0.83
N ARG A 89 10.98 -1.23 -0.42
CA ARG A 89 10.87 0.15 -0.91
C ARG A 89 9.75 0.90 -0.21
N PHE A 90 8.59 0.27 -0.03
CA PHE A 90 7.49 0.84 0.72
C PHE A 90 7.88 1.16 2.17
N LEU A 91 8.47 0.21 2.89
CA LEU A 91 8.89 0.42 4.28
C LEU A 91 9.95 1.51 4.41
N PHE A 92 10.96 1.50 3.52
CA PHE A 92 12.00 2.52 3.49
C PHE A 92 11.41 3.92 3.31
N ASP A 93 10.48 4.07 2.36
CA ASP A 93 9.91 5.36 2.02
C ASP A 93 8.85 5.82 3.05
N ALA A 94 8.07 4.88 3.59
CA ALA A 94 7.12 5.13 4.67
C ALA A 94 7.80 5.58 5.97
N ALA A 95 9.01 5.09 6.27
CA ALA A 95 9.74 5.44 7.49
C ALA A 95 10.32 6.86 7.49
N LYS A 96 10.21 7.60 6.38
CA LYS A 96 10.74 8.96 6.29
C LYS A 96 9.95 9.93 7.18
N PRO A 97 10.60 10.90 7.85
CA PRO A 97 9.96 11.81 8.81
C PRO A 97 8.84 12.68 8.23
N GLU A 98 8.85 12.93 6.91
CA GLU A 98 7.78 13.63 6.21
C GLU A 98 6.53 12.76 5.99
N VAL A 99 6.65 11.43 6.10
CA VAL A 99 5.56 10.48 5.86
C VAL A 99 5.02 9.90 7.17
N LEU A 100 5.87 9.44 8.08
CA LEU A 100 5.49 8.78 9.33
C LEU A 100 6.07 9.53 10.54
N ALA A 101 5.24 9.70 11.56
CA ALA A 101 5.65 10.37 12.79
C ALA A 101 6.69 9.52 13.52
N ALA A 102 7.51 10.14 14.37
CA ALA A 102 8.56 9.43 15.12
C ALA A 102 8.02 8.26 15.97
N SER A 103 6.78 8.35 16.44
CA SER A 103 6.07 7.30 17.18
C SER A 103 4.97 6.61 16.34
N GLY A 104 5.03 6.77 15.02
CA GLY A 104 4.02 6.23 14.11
C GLY A 104 4.23 4.76 13.82
N GLU A 105 3.17 4.10 13.36
CA GLU A 105 3.20 2.67 13.05
C GLU A 105 2.86 2.40 11.58
N VAL A 106 3.50 1.37 11.03
CA VAL A 106 3.19 0.84 9.70
C VAL A 106 2.61 -0.56 9.87
N HIS A 107 1.38 -0.76 9.42
CA HIS A 107 0.67 -2.02 9.50
C HIS A 107 0.55 -2.61 8.10
N ILE A 108 1.05 -3.83 7.90
CA ILE A 108 1.00 -4.52 6.62
C ILE A 108 0.19 -5.80 6.79
N THR A 109 -0.87 -5.95 5.99
CA THR A 109 -1.68 -7.18 5.98
C THR A 109 -1.29 -8.02 4.77
N LEU A 110 -0.75 -9.21 5.00
CA LEU A 110 -0.40 -10.16 3.93
C LEU A 110 -1.41 -11.30 3.87
N VAL A 111 -1.57 -11.84 2.67
CA VAL A 111 -2.37 -13.03 2.43
C VAL A 111 -1.62 -14.27 2.94
N HIS A 112 -2.26 -15.07 3.78
CA HIS A 112 -1.69 -16.32 4.32
C HIS A 112 -2.25 -17.56 3.61
N ARG A 113 -2.01 -17.67 2.29
CA ARG A 113 -2.27 -18.89 1.49
C ARG A 113 -1.28 -18.98 0.34
N TYR A 114 -1.09 -20.16 -0.26
CA TYR A 114 -0.29 -20.30 -1.49
C TYR A 114 -0.90 -19.44 -2.62
N PRO A 115 -0.09 -18.79 -3.49
CA PRO A 115 1.38 -18.77 -3.52
C PRO A 115 2.04 -17.80 -2.52
N TYR A 116 1.27 -16.93 -1.87
CA TYR A 116 1.77 -15.88 -0.97
C TYR A 116 2.49 -16.40 0.27
N THR A 117 2.18 -17.60 0.75
CA THR A 117 2.94 -18.24 1.83
C THR A 117 4.40 -18.51 1.45
N ALA A 118 4.70 -18.72 0.16
CA ALA A 118 6.08 -18.86 -0.31
C ALA A 118 6.87 -17.55 -0.17
N TRP A 119 6.20 -16.40 -0.09
CA TRP A 119 6.83 -15.07 0.01
C TRP A 119 7.41 -14.82 1.40
N LEU A 120 6.88 -15.54 2.40
CA LEU A 120 7.36 -15.52 3.79
C LEU A 120 8.64 -16.34 3.97
N ASN A 121 8.84 -17.37 3.12
CA ASN A 121 9.84 -18.41 3.32
C ASN A 121 11.18 -18.11 2.66
N GLY A 122 11.67 -16.88 2.76
CA GLY A 122 13.04 -16.51 2.33
C GLY A 122 14.19 -17.23 3.07
N VAL A 123 13.89 -18.25 3.87
CA VAL A 123 14.87 -19.19 4.43
C VAL A 123 14.67 -20.51 3.71
N THR A 124 15.61 -20.85 2.84
CA THR A 124 15.77 -22.21 2.33
C THR A 124 15.82 -23.18 3.51
N ARG A 125 14.77 -23.96 3.73
CA ARG A 125 14.93 -25.23 4.44
C ARG A 125 15.67 -26.14 3.47
N SER A 126 16.95 -26.37 3.71
CA SER A 126 17.63 -27.52 3.10
C SER A 126 16.81 -28.78 3.40
N PRO A 127 16.62 -29.67 2.43
CA PRO A 127 15.94 -30.93 2.69
C PRO A 127 16.78 -31.74 3.67
N SER A 128 16.15 -32.13 4.78
CA SER A 128 16.63 -33.19 5.67
C SER A 128 16.55 -34.55 4.99
#